data_AF-A0A660WE16-F1
#
_entry.id   AF-A0A660WE16-F1
#
_cell.length_a   1.000
_cell.length_b   1.000
_cell.length_c   1.000
_cell.angle_alpha   90.00
_cell.angle_beta   90.00
_cell.angle_gamma   90.00
#
_symmetry.space_group_name_H-M   'P 1'
#
loop_
_entity.id
_entity.type
_entity.pdbx_description
1 polymer ?
#
loop_
_entity_poly.entity_id
_entity_poly.type
_entity_poly.pdbx_seq_one_letter_code
_entity_poly.pdbx_strand_id
1 'polypeptide(L)' 'CANLIFLPIADKLALRSKEEMFLKEIIIQGVMSIQSGDNPRIVEQKLEIFLEPRVRAAREATKTAA' A
#
# COMPACT_ATOMS: atom_id res chain seq x y z
N CYS A 1 -32.72 -3.88 -15.31
CA CYS A 1 -32.18 -3.36 -14.03
C CYS A 1 -30.78 -3.88 -13.66
N ALA A 2 -30.12 -4.71 -14.49
CA ALA A 2 -28.82 -5.29 -14.15
C ALA A 2 -27.66 -4.26 -14.17
N ASN A 3 -27.68 -3.34 -15.14
CA ASN A 3 -26.55 -2.43 -15.35
C ASN A 3 -26.43 -1.29 -14.34
N LEU A 4 -27.50 -1.01 -13.59
CA LEU A 4 -27.52 0.10 -12.62
C LEU A 4 -27.02 -0.28 -11.23
N ILE A 5 -27.04 -1.58 -10.89
CA ILE A 5 -26.71 -2.05 -9.53
C ILE A 5 -25.52 -3.02 -9.57
N PHE A 6 -25.52 -3.99 -10.48
CA PHE A 6 -24.49 -5.03 -10.48
C PHE A 6 -23.16 -4.54 -11.07
N LEU A 7 -23.18 -3.65 -12.08
CA LEU A 7 -21.97 -3.03 -12.60
C LEU A 7 -21.22 -2.16 -11.57
N PRO A 8 -21.84 -1.18 -10.88
CA PRO A 8 -21.11 -0.38 -9.90
C PRO A 8 -20.64 -1.20 -8.69
N ILE A 9 -21.34 -2.29 -8.34
CA ILE A 9 -20.88 -3.22 -7.29
C ILE A 9 -19.65 -4.00 -7.78
N ALA A 10 -19.67 -4.52 -9.01
CA ALA A 10 -18.54 -5.21 -9.60
C ALA A 10 -17.31 -4.29 -9.73
N ASP A 11 -17.50 -3.04 -10.18
CA ASP A 11 -16.43 -2.05 -10.28
C ASP A 11 -15.85 -1.69 -8.91
N LYS A 12 -16.72 -1.51 -7.91
CA LYS A 12 -16.27 -1.23 -6.54
C LYS A 12 -15.51 -2.40 -5.95
N LEU A 13 -15.94 -3.63 -6.19
CA LEU A 13 -15.24 -4.83 -5.74
C LEU A 13 -13.90 -4.99 -6.45
N ALA A 14 -13.85 -4.74 -7.76
CA ALA A 14 -12.62 -4.77 -8.53
C ALA A 14 -11.62 -3.70 -8.07
N LEU A 15 -12.10 -2.51 -7.72
CA LEU A 15 -11.27 -1.44 -7.15
C LEU A 15 -10.67 -1.87 -5.79
N ARG A 16 -11.50 -2.39 -4.88
CA ARG A 16 -11.03 -2.93 -3.59
C ARG A 16 -10.04 -4.07 -3.76
N SER A 17 -10.31 -4.97 -4.69
CA SER A 17 -9.42 -6.09 -5.00
C SER A 17 -8.05 -5.61 -5.49
N LYS A 18 -8.01 -4.56 -6.32
CA LYS A 18 -6.75 -3.93 -6.75
C LYS A 18 -6.00 -3.27 -5.58
N GLU A 19 -6.70 -2.54 -4.71
CA GLU A 19 -6.12 -1.95 -3.50
C GLU A 19 -5.48 -3.03 -2.60
N GLU A 20 -6.20 -4.13 -2.37
CA GLU A 20 -5.68 -5.26 -1.57
C GLU A 20 -4.50 -5.96 -2.23
N MET A 21 -4.54 -6.14 -3.55
CA MET A 21 -3.46 -6.78 -4.32
C MET A 21 -2.18 -5.95 -4.24
N PHE A 22 -2.29 -4.63 -4.37
CA PHE A 22 -1.19 -3.69 -4.21
C PHE A 22 -0.57 -3.75 -2.80
N LEU A 23 -1.40 -3.77 -1.76
CA LEU A 23 -0.92 -3.92 -0.37
C LEU A 23 -0.16 -5.24 -0.16
N LYS A 24 -0.68 -6.35 -0.70
CA LYS A 24 -0.01 -7.66 -0.61
C LYS A 24 1.31 -7.66 -1.36
N GLU A 25 1.39 -7.00 -2.51
CA GLU A 25 2.63 -6.88 -3.29
C GLU A 25 3.72 -6.12 -2.51
N ILE A 26 3.35 -5.02 -1.84
CA ILE A 26 4.26 -4.26 -0.96
C ILE A 26 4.77 -5.14 0.19
N ILE A 27 3.87 -5.91 0.83
CA ILE A 27 4.25 -6.82 1.93
C ILE A 27 5.24 -7.87 1.42
N ILE A 28 4.98 -8.47 0.24
CA ILE A 28 5.87 -9.47 -0.36
C ILE A 28 7.25 -8.86 -0.65
N GLN A 29 7.31 -7.65 -1.23
CA GLN A 29 8.57 -6.94 -1.47
C GLN A 29 9.33 -6.65 -0.17
N GLY A 30 8.62 -6.26 0.89
CA GLY A 30 9.21 -6.07 2.22
C GLY A 30 9.79 -7.36 2.78
N VAL A 31 9.05 -8.46 2.71
CA VAL A 31 9.50 -9.78 3.18
C VAL A 31 10.69 -10.28 2.36
N MET A 32 10.66 -10.16 1.04
CA MET A 32 11.78 -10.53 0.17
C MET A 32 13.04 -9.71 0.47
N SER A 33 12.89 -8.42 0.76
CA SER A 33 14.01 -7.55 1.13
C SER A 33 14.64 -7.97 2.47
N ILE A 34 13.81 -8.32 3.46
CA ILE A 34 14.28 -8.86 4.74
C ILE A 34 15.03 -10.19 4.53
N GLN A 35 14.48 -11.10 3.73
CA GLN A 35 15.09 -12.40 3.45
C GLN A 35 16.41 -12.26 2.69
N SER A 36 16.52 -11.28 1.79
CA SER A 36 17.73 -11.03 1.01
C SER A 36 18.84 -10.35 1.82
N GLY A 37 18.57 -9.96 3.07
CA GLY A 37 19.50 -9.24 3.92
C GLY A 37 19.73 -7.79 3.49
N ASP A 38 18.76 -7.18 2.77
CA ASP A 38 18.83 -5.75 2.43
C ASP A 38 18.88 -4.91 3.70
N ASN A 39 19.67 -3.83 3.65
CA ASN A 39 19.78 -2.92 4.78
C ASN A 39 18.39 -2.35 5.16
N PRO A 40 17.93 -2.48 6.41
CA PRO A 40 16.59 -2.04 6.83
C PRO A 40 16.27 -0.59 6.45
N ARG A 41 17.28 0.30 6.40
CA ARG A 41 17.12 1.68 5.93
C ARG A 41 16.68 1.78 4.46
N ILE A 42 17.21 0.92 3.60
CA ILE A 42 16.88 0.89 2.17
C ILE A 42 15.47 0.32 1.98
N VAL A 43 15.10 -0.70 2.76
CA VAL A 43 13.76 -1.28 2.73
C VAL A 43 12.71 -0.25 3.18
N GLU A 44 13.02 0.53 4.23
CA GLU A 44 12.16 1.61 4.71
C GLU A 44 11.95 2.70 3.65
N GLN A 45 13.02 3.15 2.96
CA GLN A 45 12.92 4.11 1.86
C GLN A 45 12.13 3.58 0.65
N LYS A 46 12.32 2.30 0.30
CA LYS A 46 11.54 1.64 -0.77
C LYS A 46 10.07 1.49 -0.38
N LEU A 47 9.75 1.28 0.90
CA LEU A 47 8.37 1.21 1.38
C LEU A 47 7.71 2.60 1.47
N GLU A 48 8.47 3.64 1.81
CA GLU A 48 7.99 5.03 1.90
C GLU A 48 7.48 5.59 0.56
N ILE A 49 8.08 5.21 -0.58
CA ILE A 49 7.62 5.64 -1.90
C ILE A 49 6.26 5.03 -2.31
N PHE A 50 5.83 3.93 -1.69
CA PHE A 50 4.52 3.32 -1.94
C PHE A 50 3.41 3.89 -1.05
N LEU A 51 3.75 4.72 -0.05
CA LEU A 51 2.74 5.43 0.74
C LEU A 51 2.19 6.61 -0.05
N GLU A 52 0.87 6.79 -0.02
CA GLU A 52 0.25 8.00 -0.55
C GLU A 52 0.84 9.24 0.13
N PRO A 53 1.03 10.37 -0.60
CA PRO A 53 1.62 11.59 -0.05
C PRO A 53 0.93 12.09 1.23
N ARG A 54 -0.39 11.86 1.35
CA ARG A 54 -1.18 12.19 2.53
C ARG A 54 -0.80 11.37 3.77
N VAL A 55 -0.56 10.07 3.59
CA VAL A 55 -0.16 9.16 4.67
C VAL A 55 1.29 9.40 5.06
N ARG A 56 2.14 9.77 4.08
CA ARG A 56 3.53 10.18 4.32
C ARG A 56 3.63 11.41 5.24
N ALA A 57 2.85 12.45 4.96
CA ALA A 57 2.80 13.66 5.80
C ALA A 57 2.32 13.36 7.25
N ALA A 58 1.37 12.44 7.41
CA ALA A 58 0.88 12.03 8.74
C ALA A 58 1.95 11.26 9.55
N ARG A 59 2.75 10.41 8.89
CA ARG A 59 3.87 9.72 9.55
C ARG A 59 5.01 10.65 9.91
N GLU A 60 5.36 11.60 9.04
CA GLU A 60 6.38 12.62 9.33
C GLU A 60 5.97 13.48 10.55
N ALA A 61 4.70 13.89 10.63
CA ALA A 61 4.17 14.62 11.79
C ALA A 61 4.23 13.80 13.10
N THR A 62 4.04 12.48 13.03
CA THR A 62 4.12 11.61 14.22
C THR A 62 5.57 11.39 14.66
N LYS A 63 6.54 11.39 13.72
CA LYS A 63 7.97 11.22 14.01
C LYS A 63 8.62 12.47 14.61
N THR A 64 8.08 13.67 14.38
CA THR A 64 8.55 14.92 15.01
C THR A 64 7.98 15.13 16.42
N ALA A 65 6.95 14.37 16.81
CA ALA A 65 6.30 14.47 18.12
C ALA A 65 6.83 13.47 19.18
N ALA A 66 7.84 12.66 18.83
CA ALA A 66 8.52 11.71 19.72
C ALA A 66 10.03 11.97 19.74
#